data_AF-A0A5C6QXC9-F1
#
_entry.id   AF-A0A5C6QXC9-F1
#
_cell.length_a   1.000
_cell.length_b   1.000
_cell.length_c   1.000
_cell.angle_alpha   90.00
_cell.angle_beta   90.00
_cell.angle_gamma   90.00
#
_symmetry.space_group_name_H-M   'P 1'
#
loop_
_entity.id
_entity.type
_entity.pdbx_description
1 polymer ?
#
loop_
_entity_poly.entity_id
_entity_poly.type
_entity_poly.pdbx_seq_one_letter_code
_entity_poly.pdbx_strand_id
1 'polypeptide(L)'
;MPLGSFRFIKTIILSALLASTPTFANDESQQRKTFLQAEKQVWNYSSATYQNLYNQLHYYPLQPYLDQKRLMTKMKLSSAPEIGDFLTKYKGTPLDWPLRKKWLTYLAKRKQPVLFQHFFEATSDVELTCQYYRFQLQSGVSPTKILPKVNSLWIVGKSQPKVCDPLFKQWQQAGYQTNEVIWQRIVLSADGGKHTLIPYLTLLLPENEQYLAQLWHKVRRNPSYTERLSKFKNKTPREAEIVAYGLKRLIWRDPEQALNTYKLAKSLLPFSLQQQQQITFKFALALASKNHLDAAAWLAKVDENLFTSNLTQWYITDALRDQNWQNIKTKLLKLPKTVQKSLQWQYWYGRSLLATNELVAGNLRLNELALSRHYYGFLAASYLKKPANFQDIPLVVSVDERAWVTKSPEAKRAFELFAIGRFYHARKEWNYWLSKLNKREKLVASKVANEMV
;
A
#
# COMPACT_ATOMS: atom_id res chain seq x y z
N MET A 1 -27.89 -86.36 3.61
CA MET A 1 -26.73 -87.28 3.49
C MET A 1 -25.56 -86.50 2.91
N PRO A 2 -24.32 -86.64 3.40
CA PRO A 2 -23.91 -86.78 4.81
C PRO A 2 -22.73 -85.83 5.20
N LEU A 3 -22.26 -85.99 6.45
CA LEU A 3 -21.00 -85.52 7.08
C LEU A 3 -20.93 -84.00 7.41
N GLY A 4 -20.70 -83.51 8.64
CA GLY A 4 -20.09 -84.09 9.84
C GLY A 4 -18.64 -83.59 9.98
N SER A 5 -18.35 -82.62 10.86
CA SER A 5 -17.01 -82.47 11.48
C SER A 5 -16.92 -81.32 12.52
N PHE A 6 -16.72 -81.74 13.77
CA PHE A 6 -15.81 -81.22 14.81
C PHE A 6 -15.38 -79.74 14.82
N ARG A 7 -15.80 -79.04 15.89
CA ARG A 7 -15.22 -77.78 16.37
C ARG A 7 -13.95 -78.07 17.18
N PHE A 8 -12.79 -77.66 16.67
CA PHE A 8 -11.57 -77.50 17.46
C PHE A 8 -11.43 -76.05 17.93
N ILE A 9 -11.31 -75.89 19.24
CA ILE A 9 -10.99 -74.63 19.92
C ILE A 9 -9.50 -74.35 19.66
N LYS A 10 -9.19 -73.20 19.04
CA LYS A 10 -7.85 -72.60 19.06
C LYS A 10 -7.93 -71.20 19.67
N THR A 11 -7.44 -71.12 20.89
CA THR A 11 -7.14 -69.89 21.63
C THR A 11 -6.08 -69.11 20.86
N ILE A 12 -6.44 -67.93 20.34
CA ILE A 12 -5.48 -66.98 19.76
C ILE A 12 -5.26 -65.87 20.79
N ILE A 13 -4.05 -65.86 21.34
CA ILE A 13 -3.51 -64.79 22.18
C ILE A 13 -3.33 -63.56 21.29
N LEU A 14 -4.15 -62.54 21.52
CA LEU A 14 -4.09 -61.27 20.79
C LEU A 14 -3.05 -60.37 21.48
N SER A 15 -1.81 -60.44 21.01
CA SER A 15 -0.75 -59.48 21.38
C SER A 15 -1.10 -58.10 20.84
N ALA A 16 -1.52 -57.18 21.72
CA ALA A 16 -1.75 -55.79 21.38
C ALA A 16 -0.40 -55.07 21.15
N LEU A 17 -0.04 -54.85 19.88
CA LEU A 17 0.96 -53.85 19.52
C LEU A 17 0.38 -52.46 19.79
N LEU A 18 0.81 -51.84 20.89
CA LEU A 18 0.67 -50.40 21.12
C LEU A 18 1.51 -49.66 20.08
N ALA A 19 0.86 -49.21 19.01
CA ALA A 19 1.44 -48.25 18.08
C ALA A 19 1.63 -46.91 18.81
N SER A 20 2.87 -46.61 19.19
CA SER A 20 3.29 -45.31 19.71
C SER A 20 3.07 -44.22 18.66
N THR A 21 2.09 -43.36 18.86
CA THR A 21 1.93 -42.10 18.12
C THR A 21 3.11 -41.18 18.40
N PRO A 22 3.67 -40.48 17.41
CA PRO A 22 4.91 -39.74 17.58
C PRO A 22 4.73 -38.49 18.45
N THR A 23 5.68 -38.28 19.36
CA THR A 23 5.79 -37.25 20.41
C THR A 23 6.15 -35.84 19.91
N PHE A 24 5.73 -35.43 18.71
CA PHE A 24 6.13 -34.11 18.16
C PHE A 24 5.39 -32.91 18.78
N ALA A 25 4.12 -33.07 19.19
CA ALA A 25 3.33 -31.96 19.74
C ALA A 25 3.82 -31.50 21.13
N ASN A 26 4.41 -32.41 21.92
CA ASN A 26 4.90 -32.09 23.26
C ASN A 26 6.23 -31.31 23.21
N ASP A 27 7.06 -31.57 22.21
CA ASP A 27 8.35 -30.89 22.00
C ASP A 27 8.16 -29.44 21.52
N GLU A 28 7.30 -29.20 20.52
CA GLU A 28 7.01 -27.82 20.05
C GLU A 28 6.44 -26.92 21.17
N SER A 29 5.52 -27.45 21.99
CA SER A 29 4.98 -26.69 23.12
C SER A 29 6.06 -26.35 24.15
N GLN A 30 7.07 -27.21 24.33
CA GLN A 30 8.18 -26.96 25.25
C GLN A 30 9.15 -25.93 24.67
N GLN A 31 9.52 -26.04 23.39
CA GLN A 31 10.38 -25.08 22.70
C GLN A 31 9.78 -23.67 22.69
N ARG A 32 8.45 -23.54 22.49
CA ARG A 32 7.73 -22.26 22.61
C ARG A 32 7.88 -21.63 24.00
N LYS A 33 7.75 -22.42 25.07
CA LYS A 33 7.94 -21.95 26.46
C LYS A 33 9.39 -21.53 26.70
N THR A 34 10.35 -22.35 26.28
CA THR A 34 11.79 -22.05 26.39
C THR A 34 12.15 -20.77 25.64
N PHE A 35 11.63 -20.56 24.42
CA PHE A 35 11.80 -19.33 23.65
C PHE A 35 11.28 -18.10 24.39
N LEU A 36 10.07 -18.16 24.95
CA LEU A 36 9.50 -17.05 25.71
C LEU A 36 10.29 -16.75 26.99
N GLN A 37 10.88 -17.75 27.64
CA GLN A 37 11.77 -17.57 28.77
C GLN A 37 13.10 -16.93 28.35
N ALA A 38 13.72 -17.43 27.27
CA ALA A 38 14.95 -16.87 26.71
C ALA A 38 14.76 -15.41 26.27
N GLU A 39 13.63 -15.10 25.62
CA GLU A 39 13.27 -13.76 25.16
C GLU A 39 13.23 -12.73 26.31
N LYS A 40 12.77 -13.15 27.50
CA LYS A 40 12.76 -12.32 28.71
C LYS A 40 14.15 -12.06 29.27
N GLN A 41 15.11 -12.96 29.03
CA GLN A 41 16.48 -12.89 29.57
C GLN A 41 17.50 -12.28 28.59
N VAL A 42 17.11 -11.96 27.35
CA VAL A 42 18.00 -11.39 26.31
C VAL A 42 18.83 -10.19 26.79
N TRP A 43 18.32 -9.37 27.71
CA TRP A 43 19.04 -8.21 28.24
C TRP A 43 20.36 -8.59 28.96
N ASN A 44 20.43 -9.82 29.50
CA ASN A 44 21.60 -10.43 30.11
C ASN A 44 22.01 -11.71 29.35
N TYR A 45 22.19 -11.58 28.04
CA TYR A 45 22.54 -12.70 27.16
C TYR A 45 23.84 -13.44 27.54
N SER A 46 24.72 -12.86 28.36
CA SER A 46 25.94 -13.54 28.85
C SER A 46 25.70 -14.45 30.05
N SER A 47 24.51 -14.42 30.66
CA SER A 47 24.20 -15.26 31.82
C SER A 47 24.13 -16.74 31.45
N ALA A 48 24.55 -17.61 32.39
CA ALA A 48 24.44 -19.06 32.23
C ALA A 48 22.98 -19.49 31.97
N THR A 49 22.01 -18.82 32.61
CA THR A 49 20.58 -19.06 32.40
C THR A 49 20.16 -18.81 30.95
N TYR A 50 20.53 -17.65 30.37
CA TYR A 50 20.21 -17.37 28.97
C TYR A 50 20.92 -18.35 28.03
N GLN A 51 22.20 -18.62 28.25
CA GLN A 51 22.98 -19.53 27.41
C GLN A 51 22.40 -20.95 27.39
N ASN A 52 21.97 -21.46 28.56
CA ASN A 52 21.30 -22.74 28.65
C ASN A 52 19.98 -22.76 27.87
N LEU A 53 19.11 -21.76 28.08
CA LEU A 53 17.83 -21.64 27.37
C LEU A 53 18.03 -21.49 25.85
N TYR A 54 19.03 -20.71 25.43
CA TYR A 54 19.35 -20.50 24.02
C TYR A 54 19.84 -21.78 23.35
N ASN A 55 20.68 -22.57 24.02
CA ASN A 55 21.20 -23.84 23.50
C ASN A 55 20.11 -24.91 23.35
N GLN A 56 19.09 -24.90 24.22
CA GLN A 56 17.91 -25.76 24.06
C GLN A 56 17.06 -25.44 22.82
N LEU A 57 17.24 -24.25 22.22
CA LEU A 57 16.50 -23.79 21.04
C LEU A 57 17.27 -24.02 19.74
N HIS A 58 18.27 -24.90 19.75
CA HIS A 58 19.03 -25.24 18.54
C HIS A 58 18.09 -25.78 17.45
N TYR A 59 18.16 -25.18 16.25
CA TYR A 59 17.24 -25.41 15.12
C TYR A 59 15.78 -24.95 15.31
N TYR A 60 15.43 -24.33 16.44
CA TYR A 60 14.08 -23.80 16.63
C TYR A 60 13.84 -22.63 15.65
N PRO A 61 12.71 -22.60 14.91
CA PRO A 61 12.49 -21.60 13.86
C PRO A 61 12.65 -20.14 14.33
N LEU A 62 12.28 -19.82 15.58
CA LEU A 62 12.35 -18.46 16.10
C LEU A 62 13.69 -18.09 16.76
N GLN A 63 14.66 -19.00 16.84
CA GLN A 63 16.00 -18.68 17.37
C GLN A 63 16.60 -17.39 16.76
N PRO A 64 16.47 -17.10 15.44
CA PRO A 64 16.98 -15.85 14.86
C PRO A 64 16.36 -14.57 15.41
N TYR A 65 15.15 -14.63 15.98
CA TYR A 65 14.55 -13.48 16.67
C TYR A 65 15.23 -13.19 18.01
N LEU A 66 15.75 -14.21 18.71
CA LEU A 66 16.58 -14.01 19.89
C LEU A 66 17.91 -13.38 19.51
N ASP A 67 18.54 -13.87 18.43
CA ASP A 67 19.79 -13.29 17.91
C ASP A 67 19.62 -11.82 17.56
N GLN A 68 18.56 -11.49 16.79
CA GLN A 68 18.25 -10.11 16.44
C GLN A 68 18.11 -9.24 17.70
N LYS A 69 17.33 -9.70 18.68
CA LYS A 69 17.08 -8.95 19.92
C LYS A 69 18.35 -8.79 20.75
N ARG A 70 19.21 -9.81 20.82
CA ARG A 70 20.53 -9.77 21.46
C ARG A 70 21.42 -8.73 20.81
N LEU A 71 21.58 -8.78 19.49
CA LEU A 71 22.35 -7.81 18.70
C LEU A 71 21.81 -6.39 18.88
N MET A 72 20.50 -6.24 19.07
CA MET A 72 19.86 -4.95 19.32
C MET A 72 19.99 -4.44 20.77
N THR A 73 20.37 -5.26 21.75
CA THR A 73 20.34 -4.88 23.17
C THR A 73 21.57 -4.06 23.58
N LYS A 74 22.79 -4.54 23.29
CA LYS A 74 24.06 -3.87 23.67
C LYS A 74 24.99 -3.71 22.47
N MET A 75 24.58 -2.88 21.51
CA MET A 75 25.37 -2.59 20.32
C MET A 75 26.70 -1.90 20.65
N LYS A 76 27.80 -2.43 20.12
CA LYS A 76 29.15 -1.84 20.17
C LYS A 76 29.74 -1.82 18.77
N LEU A 77 30.82 -1.05 18.56
CA LEU A 77 31.52 -1.08 17.26
C LEU A 77 32.11 -2.46 16.96
N SER A 78 32.57 -3.18 17.99
CA SER A 78 33.04 -4.56 17.87
C SER A 78 31.95 -5.55 17.45
N SER A 79 30.66 -5.17 17.50
CA SER A 79 29.55 -6.01 17.01
C SER A 79 29.41 -5.97 15.48
N ALA A 80 30.16 -5.12 14.77
CA ALA A 80 30.00 -4.93 13.32
C ALA A 80 30.12 -6.23 12.50
N PRO A 81 31.09 -7.14 12.76
CA PRO A 81 31.18 -8.40 12.01
C PRO A 81 29.93 -9.27 12.21
N GLU A 82 29.52 -9.50 13.46
CA GLU A 82 28.37 -10.34 13.80
C GLU A 82 27.05 -9.77 13.26
N ILE A 83 26.87 -8.45 13.31
CA ILE A 83 25.73 -7.77 12.70
C ILE A 83 25.76 -7.95 11.17
N GLY A 84 26.95 -7.89 10.55
CA GLY A 84 27.09 -8.11 9.12
C GLY A 84 26.74 -9.52 8.68
N ASP A 85 27.17 -10.53 9.43
CA ASP A 85 26.81 -11.92 9.17
C ASP A 85 25.29 -12.12 9.27
N PHE A 86 24.67 -11.56 10.32
CA PHE A 86 23.22 -11.62 10.50
C PHE A 86 22.48 -10.93 9.33
N LEU A 87 22.86 -9.70 8.99
CA LEU A 87 22.20 -8.92 7.93
C LEU A 87 22.42 -9.54 6.54
N THR A 88 23.53 -10.23 6.32
CA THR A 88 23.79 -10.98 5.09
C THR A 88 22.89 -12.22 5.02
N LYS A 89 22.84 -13.01 6.10
CA LYS A 89 22.01 -14.22 6.18
C LYS A 89 20.51 -13.94 6.03
N TYR A 90 20.03 -12.86 6.63
CA TYR A 90 18.61 -12.51 6.68
C TYR A 90 18.22 -11.38 5.73
N LYS A 91 19.06 -11.07 4.73
CA LYS A 91 18.87 -9.94 3.83
C LYS A 91 17.45 -9.89 3.23
N GLY A 92 16.80 -8.73 3.36
CA GLY A 92 15.44 -8.49 2.85
C GLY A 92 14.30 -9.22 3.57
N THR A 93 14.59 -10.12 4.52
CA THR A 93 13.57 -10.76 5.36
C THR A 93 13.02 -9.78 6.41
N PRO A 94 11.93 -10.09 7.12
CA PRO A 94 11.45 -9.30 8.26
C PRO A 94 12.48 -9.09 9.38
N LEU A 95 13.54 -9.90 9.44
CA LEU A 95 14.62 -9.80 10.42
C LEU A 95 15.70 -8.78 10.03
N ASP A 96 15.80 -8.39 8.77
CA ASP A 96 16.84 -7.45 8.30
C ASP A 96 16.61 -6.04 8.85
N TRP A 97 15.56 -5.38 8.38
CA TRP A 97 15.37 -3.95 8.57
C TRP A 97 15.34 -3.49 10.04
N PRO A 98 14.69 -4.20 10.99
CA PRO A 98 14.70 -3.77 12.39
C PRO A 98 16.10 -3.70 12.99
N LEU A 99 16.98 -4.67 12.69
CA LEU A 99 18.38 -4.65 13.14
C LEU A 99 19.16 -3.59 12.36
N ARG A 100 19.08 -3.58 11.02
CA ARG A 100 19.80 -2.64 10.17
C ARG A 100 19.50 -1.19 10.54
N LYS A 101 18.23 -0.84 10.70
CA LYS A 101 17.81 0.51 11.11
C LYS A 101 18.43 0.90 12.44
N LYS A 102 18.34 0.04 13.47
CA LYS A 102 18.90 0.33 14.79
C LYS A 102 20.43 0.47 14.74
N TRP A 103 21.10 -0.36 13.94
CA TRP A 103 22.54 -0.31 13.73
C TRP A 103 22.97 0.98 13.00
N LEU A 104 22.30 1.35 11.92
CA LEU A 104 22.55 2.60 11.20
C LEU A 104 22.33 3.82 12.09
N THR A 105 21.28 3.85 12.92
CA THR A 105 21.08 4.93 13.90
C THR A 105 22.23 4.99 14.92
N TYR A 106 22.69 3.84 15.41
CA TYR A 106 23.85 3.77 16.30
C TYR A 106 25.13 4.33 15.63
N LEU A 107 25.42 3.91 14.41
CA LEU A 107 26.59 4.36 13.64
C LEU A 107 26.54 5.85 13.31
N ALA A 108 25.36 6.38 12.97
CA ALA A 108 25.13 7.81 12.75
C ALA A 108 25.46 8.61 14.01
N LYS A 109 24.94 8.19 15.18
CA LYS A 109 25.20 8.83 16.48
C LYS A 109 26.69 8.80 16.85
N ARG A 110 27.41 7.73 16.50
CA ARG A 110 28.85 7.57 16.72
C ARG A 110 29.73 8.16 15.62
N LYS A 111 29.15 8.83 14.62
CA LYS A 111 29.84 9.44 13.47
C LYS A 111 30.79 8.46 12.77
N GLN A 112 30.29 7.26 12.44
CA GLN A 112 31.05 6.20 11.77
C GLN A 112 30.69 6.11 10.27
N PRO A 113 31.22 6.98 9.41
CA PRO A 113 30.77 7.11 8.02
C PRO A 113 31.03 5.86 7.18
N VAL A 114 32.18 5.21 7.34
CA VAL A 114 32.56 4.04 6.54
C VAL A 114 31.64 2.86 6.84
N LEU A 115 31.48 2.51 8.13
CA LEU A 115 30.58 1.45 8.55
C LEU A 115 29.12 1.77 8.20
N PHE A 116 28.68 3.02 8.39
CA PHE A 116 27.32 3.40 8.04
C PHE A 116 27.04 3.16 6.56
N GLN A 117 27.94 3.61 5.68
CA GLN A 117 27.80 3.42 4.24
C GLN A 117 27.86 1.95 3.83
N HIS A 118 28.70 1.14 4.49
CA HIS A 118 28.79 -0.30 4.24
C HIS A 118 27.47 -1.03 4.56
N PHE A 119 26.81 -0.68 5.67
CA PHE A 119 25.56 -1.33 6.10
C PHE A 119 24.30 -0.67 5.56
N PHE A 120 24.40 0.48 4.90
CA PHE A 120 23.24 1.21 4.39
C PHE A 120 22.62 0.47 3.20
N GLU A 121 21.30 0.37 3.23
CA GLU A 121 20.48 -0.11 2.11
C GLU A 121 19.44 0.96 1.80
N ALA A 122 19.07 1.10 0.53
CA ALA A 122 18.11 2.10 0.10
C ALA A 122 16.77 1.95 0.85
N THR A 123 16.26 3.07 1.38
CA THR A 123 15.12 3.06 2.29
C THR A 123 14.23 4.28 2.13
N SER A 124 12.97 4.16 2.54
CA SER A 124 12.03 5.29 2.67
C SER A 124 12.27 6.12 3.94
N ASP A 125 13.18 5.69 4.82
CA ASP A 125 13.60 6.44 6.00
C ASP A 125 14.47 7.64 5.62
N VAL A 126 13.83 8.82 5.53
CA VAL A 126 14.48 10.06 5.11
C VAL A 126 15.66 10.44 6.01
N GLU A 127 15.59 10.19 7.31
CA GLU A 127 16.66 10.54 8.24
C GLU A 127 17.93 9.74 7.92
N LEU A 128 17.78 8.43 7.70
CA LEU A 128 18.90 7.58 7.30
C LEU A 128 19.43 7.94 5.90
N THR A 129 18.54 8.25 4.95
CA THR A 129 18.95 8.63 3.59
C THR A 129 19.70 9.97 3.55
N CYS A 130 19.24 10.97 4.32
CA CYS A 130 19.98 12.23 4.48
C CYS A 130 21.35 11.99 5.13
N GLN A 131 21.41 11.15 6.18
CA GLN A 131 22.66 10.82 6.83
C GLN A 131 23.63 10.08 5.90
N TYR A 132 23.13 9.17 5.06
CA TYR A 132 23.90 8.46 4.05
C TYR A 132 24.58 9.42 3.07
N TYR A 133 23.82 10.34 2.46
CA TYR A 133 24.36 11.32 1.52
C TYR A 133 25.37 12.26 2.18
N ARG A 134 25.13 12.68 3.44
CA ARG A 134 26.10 13.47 4.20
C ARG A 134 27.42 12.73 4.40
N PHE A 135 27.36 11.43 4.74
CA PHE A 135 28.56 10.62 4.91
C PHE A 135 29.28 10.33 3.59
N GLN A 136 28.57 10.19 2.47
CA GLN A 136 29.19 10.08 1.15
C GLN A 136 29.99 11.35 0.81
N LEU A 137 29.39 12.52 1.00
CA LEU A 137 30.06 13.81 0.78
C LEU A 137 31.28 13.98 1.69
N GLN A 138 31.15 13.63 2.98
CA GLN A 138 32.26 13.65 3.93
C GLN A 138 33.39 12.70 3.54
N SER A 139 33.08 11.59 2.88
CA SER A 139 34.05 10.58 2.41
C SER A 139 34.67 10.93 1.05
N GLY A 140 34.44 12.14 0.53
CA GLY A 140 35.04 12.62 -0.72
C GLY A 140 34.27 12.25 -1.99
N VAL A 141 33.06 11.69 -1.90
CA VAL A 141 32.22 11.50 -3.10
C VAL A 141 31.84 12.86 -3.65
N SER A 142 32.08 13.06 -4.95
CA SER A 142 31.83 14.35 -5.61
C SER A 142 30.39 14.86 -5.37
N PRO A 143 30.23 16.15 -4.97
CA PRO A 143 28.91 16.76 -4.79
C PRO A 143 27.98 16.61 -6.00
N THR A 144 28.52 16.63 -7.23
CA THR A 144 27.72 16.49 -8.46
C THR A 144 27.05 15.12 -8.59
N LYS A 145 27.53 14.08 -7.90
CA LYS A 145 26.91 12.74 -7.87
C LYS A 145 25.82 12.61 -6.80
N ILE A 146 25.84 13.47 -5.77
CA ILE A 146 24.98 13.35 -4.58
C ILE A 146 23.88 14.40 -4.57
N LEU A 147 24.24 15.67 -4.74
CA LEU A 147 23.31 16.79 -4.59
C LEU A 147 22.10 16.73 -5.54
N PRO A 148 22.18 16.27 -6.80
CA PRO A 148 20.99 16.08 -7.62
C PRO A 148 19.95 15.13 -7.00
N LYS A 149 20.40 14.11 -6.25
CA LYS A 149 19.53 13.13 -5.59
C LYS A 149 18.79 13.72 -4.38
N VAL A 150 19.23 14.88 -3.88
CA VAL A 150 18.62 15.58 -2.74
C VAL A 150 17.28 16.24 -3.13
N ASN A 151 17.06 16.53 -4.42
CA ASN A 151 15.80 17.11 -4.91
C ASN A 151 14.57 16.31 -4.46
N SER A 152 14.61 14.97 -4.59
CA SER A 152 13.48 14.11 -4.19
C SER A 152 13.26 14.07 -2.67
N LEU A 153 14.27 14.40 -1.88
CA LEU A 153 14.15 14.56 -0.43
C LEU A 153 13.60 15.94 -0.06
N TRP A 154 13.90 16.99 -0.82
CA TRP A 154 13.41 18.34 -0.51
C TRP A 154 11.98 18.57 -1.04
N ILE A 155 11.67 18.12 -2.25
CA ILE A 155 10.40 18.35 -2.96
C ILE A 155 9.32 17.40 -2.41
N VAL A 156 8.90 17.68 -1.18
CA VAL A 156 7.83 16.98 -0.48
C VAL A 156 6.97 17.96 0.30
N GLY A 157 5.67 17.67 0.42
CA GLY A 157 4.70 18.51 1.12
C GLY A 157 4.77 18.48 2.65
N LYS A 158 5.92 18.10 3.25
CA LYS A 158 6.10 17.99 4.71
C LYS A 158 7.47 18.49 5.15
N SER A 159 7.56 18.86 6.43
CA SER A 159 8.84 19.14 7.09
C SER A 159 9.69 17.87 7.11
N GLN A 160 10.98 18.03 6.85
CA GLN A 160 11.95 16.93 6.89
C GLN A 160 12.70 16.91 8.22
N PRO A 161 13.31 15.78 8.61
CA PRO A 161 14.09 15.67 9.83
C PRO A 161 15.27 16.66 9.85
N LYS A 162 15.58 17.22 11.02
CA LYS A 162 16.69 18.19 11.21
C LYS A 162 18.05 17.66 10.74
N VAL A 163 18.25 16.34 10.73
CA VAL A 163 19.49 15.71 10.22
C VAL A 163 19.76 16.06 8.74
N CYS A 164 18.72 16.44 7.99
CA CYS A 164 18.82 16.81 6.59
C CYS A 164 19.26 18.26 6.38
N ASP A 165 19.12 19.15 7.38
CA ASP A 165 19.36 20.58 7.21
C ASP A 165 20.79 20.90 6.70
N PRO A 166 21.87 20.25 7.21
CA PRO A 166 23.21 20.48 6.66
C PRO A 166 23.35 20.02 5.20
N LEU A 167 22.67 18.94 4.82
CA LEU A 167 22.67 18.44 3.44
C LEU A 167 21.93 19.41 2.52
N PHE A 168 20.78 19.91 2.96
CA PHE A 168 20.00 20.91 2.22
C PHE A 168 20.75 22.23 2.09
N LYS A 169 21.54 22.63 3.09
CA LYS A 169 22.41 23.81 2.99
C LYS A 169 23.46 23.66 1.89
N GLN A 170 24.15 22.53 1.82
CA GLN A 170 25.14 22.27 0.75
C GLN A 170 24.47 22.18 -0.63
N TRP A 171 23.32 21.51 -0.71
CA TRP A 171 22.50 21.42 -1.91
C TRP A 171 22.03 22.79 -2.41
N GLN A 172 21.60 23.66 -1.50
CA GLN A 172 21.22 25.04 -1.79
C GLN A 172 22.42 25.86 -2.28
N GLN A 173 23.56 25.79 -1.61
CA GLN A 173 24.79 26.50 -1.99
C GLN A 173 25.30 26.10 -3.37
N ALA A 174 25.05 24.86 -3.79
CA ALA A 174 25.38 24.37 -5.12
C ALA A 174 24.37 24.78 -6.21
N GLY A 175 23.36 25.62 -5.90
CA GLY A 175 22.43 26.19 -6.86
C GLY A 175 21.24 25.31 -7.23
N TYR A 176 21.05 24.15 -6.59
CA TYR A 176 19.94 23.25 -6.91
C TYR A 176 18.59 23.72 -6.34
N GLN A 177 18.59 24.63 -5.37
CA GLN A 177 17.36 25.25 -4.83
C GLN A 177 16.88 26.38 -5.75
N THR A 178 16.41 26.03 -6.94
CA THR A 178 15.86 27.00 -7.88
C THR A 178 14.46 27.46 -7.46
N ASN A 179 14.00 28.59 -7.99
CA ASN A 179 12.63 29.10 -7.76
C ASN A 179 11.57 28.06 -8.14
N GLU A 180 11.81 27.29 -9.20
CA GLU A 180 10.92 26.21 -9.63
C GLU A 180 10.86 25.07 -8.60
N VAL A 181 11.99 24.68 -8.02
CA VAL A 181 12.02 23.67 -6.95
C VAL A 181 11.29 24.14 -5.69
N ILE A 182 11.45 25.42 -5.33
CA ILE A 182 10.72 26.02 -4.21
C ILE A 182 9.21 26.01 -4.50
N TRP A 183 8.82 26.41 -5.72
CA TRP A 183 7.43 26.40 -6.17
C TRP A 183 6.80 25.01 -6.09
N GLN A 184 7.47 23.98 -6.62
CA GLN A 184 7.00 22.60 -6.54
C GLN A 184 6.75 22.16 -5.10
N ARG A 185 7.63 22.54 -4.16
CA ARG A 185 7.42 22.24 -2.75
C ARG A 185 6.26 23.03 -2.14
N ILE A 186 6.02 24.27 -2.55
CA ILE A 186 4.86 25.06 -2.15
C ILE A 186 3.57 24.37 -2.60
N VAL A 187 3.50 23.97 -3.88
CA VAL A 187 2.36 23.25 -4.45
C VAL A 187 2.08 21.96 -3.67
N LEU A 188 3.09 21.13 -3.42
CA LEU A 188 2.95 19.91 -2.61
C LEU A 188 2.56 20.19 -1.14
N SER A 189 3.03 21.30 -0.57
CA SER A 189 2.68 21.68 0.81
C SER A 189 1.23 22.14 0.91
N ALA A 190 0.69 22.70 -0.17
CA ALA A 190 -0.71 23.07 -0.26
C ALA A 190 -1.61 21.87 -0.62
N ASP A 191 -1.26 21.11 -1.64
CA ASP A 191 -2.07 20.00 -2.12
C ASP A 191 -1.64 18.67 -1.48
N GLY A 192 -2.40 18.23 -0.46
CA GLY A 192 -2.12 17.01 0.30
C GLY A 192 -1.06 17.16 1.41
N GLY A 193 -0.26 18.23 1.41
CA GLY A 193 0.78 18.49 2.41
C GLY A 193 0.38 19.35 3.61
N LYS A 194 1.42 19.75 4.37
CA LYS A 194 1.36 20.63 5.55
C LYS A 194 1.41 22.10 5.12
N HIS A 195 0.24 22.73 5.05
CA HIS A 195 0.13 24.14 4.65
C HIS A 195 0.86 25.13 5.59
N THR A 196 1.20 24.71 6.82
CA THR A 196 1.99 25.50 7.78
C THR A 196 3.44 25.69 7.35
N LEU A 197 3.92 24.93 6.35
CA LEU A 197 5.24 25.11 5.76
C LEU A 197 5.29 26.27 4.76
N ILE A 198 4.15 26.64 4.16
CA ILE A 198 4.11 27.63 3.08
C ILE A 198 4.68 29.00 3.51
N PRO A 199 4.38 29.56 4.70
CA PRO A 199 4.99 30.83 5.12
C PRO A 199 6.52 30.85 5.09
N TYR A 200 7.17 29.75 5.51
CA TYR A 200 8.63 29.62 5.40
C TYR A 200 9.08 29.54 3.94
N LEU A 201 8.42 28.74 3.11
CA LEU A 201 8.77 28.61 1.69
C LEU A 201 8.55 29.90 0.90
N THR A 202 7.56 30.71 1.29
CA THR A 202 7.33 32.05 0.72
C THR A 202 8.59 32.90 0.83
N LEU A 203 9.28 32.88 1.98
CA LEU A 203 10.49 33.68 2.21
C LEU A 203 11.69 33.22 1.36
N LEU A 204 11.62 32.02 0.77
CA LEU A 204 12.66 31.51 -0.12
C LEU A 204 12.44 31.95 -1.59
N LEU A 205 11.24 32.42 -1.94
CA LEU A 205 10.98 32.94 -3.28
C LEU A 205 11.51 34.38 -3.43
N PRO A 206 11.83 34.79 -4.68
CA PRO A 206 12.07 36.20 -5.00
C PRO A 206 10.92 37.08 -4.51
N GLU A 207 11.22 38.30 -4.05
CA GLU A 207 10.26 39.22 -3.45
C GLU A 207 9.02 39.44 -4.34
N ASN A 208 9.24 39.60 -5.66
CA ASN A 208 8.19 39.77 -6.65
C ASN A 208 7.31 38.53 -6.87
N GLU A 209 7.70 37.34 -6.40
CA GLU A 209 6.92 36.10 -6.49
C GLU A 209 6.27 35.68 -5.17
N GLN A 210 6.67 36.26 -4.03
CA GLN A 210 6.17 35.88 -2.71
C GLN A 210 4.64 35.99 -2.59
N TYR A 211 4.03 36.95 -3.28
CA TYR A 211 2.57 37.12 -3.29
C TYR A 211 1.85 35.85 -3.78
N LEU A 212 2.43 35.08 -4.70
CA LEU A 212 1.84 33.85 -5.24
C LEU A 212 1.71 32.79 -4.14
N ALA A 213 2.77 32.58 -3.36
CA ALA A 213 2.75 31.63 -2.25
C ALA A 213 1.78 32.06 -1.14
N GLN A 214 1.67 33.37 -0.88
CA GLN A 214 0.69 33.92 0.05
C GLN A 214 -0.75 33.71 -0.44
N LEU A 215 -1.03 33.93 -1.74
CA LEU A 215 -2.33 33.63 -2.35
C LEU A 215 -2.65 32.14 -2.23
N TRP A 216 -1.67 31.28 -2.55
CA TRP A 216 -1.83 29.83 -2.43
C TRP A 216 -2.16 29.42 -1.00
N HIS A 217 -1.47 29.98 0.00
CA HIS A 217 -1.76 29.72 1.42
C HIS A 217 -3.18 30.13 1.82
N LYS A 218 -3.65 31.31 1.38
CA LYS A 218 -5.02 31.79 1.64
C LYS A 218 -6.06 30.87 1.02
N VAL A 219 -5.89 30.49 -0.25
CA VAL A 219 -6.79 29.55 -0.95
C VAL A 219 -6.76 28.16 -0.30
N ARG A 220 -5.58 27.70 0.13
CA ARG A 220 -5.45 26.44 0.87
C ARG A 220 -6.25 26.43 2.17
N ARG A 221 -6.19 27.52 2.94
CA ARG A 221 -6.97 27.64 4.19
C ARG A 221 -8.46 27.80 3.92
N ASN A 222 -8.84 28.56 2.91
CA ASN A 222 -10.23 28.79 2.55
C ASN A 222 -10.42 28.81 1.02
N PRO A 223 -11.05 27.77 0.41
CA PRO A 223 -11.23 27.73 -1.03
C PRO A 223 -12.12 28.86 -1.58
N SER A 224 -13.01 29.44 -0.76
CA SER A 224 -13.82 30.62 -1.15
C SER A 224 -12.97 31.87 -1.42
N TYR A 225 -11.70 31.90 -0.99
CA TYR A 225 -10.81 33.00 -1.36
C TYR A 225 -10.60 33.08 -2.88
N THR A 226 -10.79 31.98 -3.62
CA THR A 226 -10.71 31.92 -5.08
C THR A 226 -11.80 32.75 -5.77
N GLU A 227 -12.92 33.04 -5.10
CA GLU A 227 -13.97 33.94 -5.60
C GLU A 227 -13.44 35.38 -5.79
N ARG A 228 -12.38 35.76 -5.07
CA ARG A 228 -11.78 37.10 -5.13
C ARG A 228 -10.78 37.21 -6.29
N LEU A 229 -11.25 37.02 -7.52
CA LEU A 229 -10.42 37.04 -8.74
C LEU A 229 -9.63 38.34 -8.94
N SER A 230 -10.06 39.45 -8.35
CA SER A 230 -9.33 40.74 -8.34
C SER A 230 -8.02 40.71 -7.53
N LYS A 231 -7.81 39.70 -6.66
CA LYS A 231 -6.55 39.49 -5.93
C LYS A 231 -5.50 38.77 -6.77
N PHE A 232 -5.88 38.18 -7.90
CA PHE A 232 -5.01 37.54 -8.89
C PHE A 232 -4.85 38.54 -10.05
N LYS A 233 -3.95 39.51 -9.88
CA LYS A 233 -3.90 40.72 -10.73
C LYS A 233 -3.11 40.50 -12.01
N ASN A 234 -2.06 39.69 -11.95
CA ASN A 234 -1.06 39.59 -13.02
C ASN A 234 -1.46 38.59 -14.11
N LYS A 235 -2.51 37.81 -13.88
CA LYS A 235 -3.08 36.81 -14.79
C LYS A 235 -2.05 35.82 -15.33
N THR A 236 -1.14 35.40 -14.46
CA THR A 236 -0.04 34.50 -14.84
C THR A 236 -0.46 33.03 -14.82
N PRO A 237 0.29 32.12 -15.48
CA PRO A 237 0.07 30.68 -15.35
C PRO A 237 0.10 30.17 -13.89
N ARG A 238 0.94 30.76 -13.02
CA ARG A 238 0.99 30.42 -11.59
C ARG A 238 -0.26 30.87 -10.84
N GLU A 239 -0.82 32.03 -11.17
CA GLU A 239 -2.13 32.45 -10.64
C GLU A 239 -3.24 31.50 -11.10
N ALA A 240 -3.24 31.10 -12.37
CA ALA A 240 -4.18 30.10 -12.90
C ALA A 240 -4.07 28.76 -12.15
N GLU A 241 -2.86 28.33 -11.81
CA GLU A 241 -2.62 27.11 -11.03
C GLU A 241 -3.25 27.19 -9.61
N ILE A 242 -3.05 28.31 -8.90
CA ILE A 242 -3.66 28.56 -7.58
C ILE A 242 -5.19 28.53 -7.67
N VAL A 243 -5.76 29.21 -8.66
CA VAL A 243 -7.22 29.31 -8.84
C VAL A 243 -7.78 27.94 -9.23
N ALA A 244 -7.13 27.19 -10.11
CA ALA A 244 -7.53 25.83 -10.45
C ALA A 244 -7.56 24.93 -9.20
N TYR A 245 -6.53 25.00 -8.35
CA TYR A 245 -6.50 24.28 -7.07
C TYR A 245 -7.68 24.68 -6.16
N GLY A 246 -7.94 25.98 -6.04
CA GLY A 246 -9.04 26.52 -5.24
C GLY A 246 -10.41 26.08 -5.73
N LEU A 247 -10.68 26.20 -7.04
CA LEU A 247 -11.94 25.77 -7.68
C LEU A 247 -12.22 24.29 -7.45
N LYS A 248 -11.20 23.43 -7.64
CA LYS A 248 -11.31 21.98 -7.39
C LYS A 248 -11.74 21.64 -5.95
N ARG A 249 -11.52 22.54 -5.00
CA ARG A 249 -11.97 22.42 -3.60
C ARG A 249 -13.29 23.14 -3.33
N LEU A 250 -13.48 24.31 -3.94
CA LEU A 250 -14.67 25.13 -3.77
C LEU A 250 -15.93 24.38 -4.20
N ILE A 251 -15.88 23.64 -5.31
CA ILE A 251 -17.03 22.87 -5.82
C ILE A 251 -17.62 21.87 -4.80
N TRP A 252 -16.79 21.33 -3.90
CA TRP A 252 -17.26 20.41 -2.87
C TRP A 252 -18.00 21.12 -1.73
N ARG A 253 -17.66 22.39 -1.49
CA ARG A 253 -18.24 23.23 -0.45
C ARG A 253 -19.46 24.00 -0.95
N ASP A 254 -19.32 24.67 -2.09
CA ASP A 254 -20.32 25.55 -2.69
C ASP A 254 -20.28 25.39 -4.22
N PRO A 255 -21.14 24.52 -4.78
CA PRO A 255 -21.14 24.24 -6.21
C PRO A 255 -21.46 25.46 -7.08
N GLU A 256 -22.48 26.23 -6.69
CA GLU A 256 -22.95 27.40 -7.43
C GLU A 256 -21.85 28.47 -7.51
N GLN A 257 -21.22 28.81 -6.38
CA GLN A 257 -20.13 29.77 -6.37
C GLN A 257 -18.91 29.27 -7.15
N ALA A 258 -18.61 27.97 -7.11
CA ALA A 258 -17.51 27.42 -7.91
C ALA A 258 -17.78 27.50 -9.41
N LEU A 259 -19.01 27.23 -9.85
CA LEU A 259 -19.43 27.33 -11.25
C LEU A 259 -19.35 28.76 -11.77
N ASN A 260 -19.92 29.71 -11.01
CA ASN A 260 -19.87 31.13 -11.34
C ASN A 260 -18.44 31.67 -11.36
N THR A 261 -17.64 31.32 -10.36
CA THR A 261 -16.23 31.72 -10.28
C THR A 261 -15.42 31.13 -11.44
N TYR A 262 -15.62 29.86 -11.79
CA TYR A 262 -14.88 29.26 -12.91
C TYR A 262 -15.25 29.91 -14.25
N LYS A 263 -16.53 30.23 -14.48
CA LYS A 263 -16.97 30.93 -15.71
C LYS A 263 -16.21 32.25 -15.90
N LEU A 264 -16.10 33.05 -14.84
CA LEU A 264 -15.34 34.31 -14.86
C LEU A 264 -13.82 34.09 -14.93
N ALA A 265 -13.29 33.14 -14.16
CA ALA A 265 -11.86 32.85 -14.14
C ALA A 265 -11.36 32.38 -15.52
N LYS A 266 -12.18 31.61 -16.24
CA LYS A 266 -11.82 31.05 -17.56
C LYS A 266 -11.57 32.13 -18.62
N SER A 267 -12.23 33.28 -18.54
CA SER A 267 -11.97 34.41 -19.46
C SER A 267 -10.79 35.29 -19.02
N LEU A 268 -10.39 35.22 -17.75
CA LEU A 268 -9.38 36.11 -17.17
C LEU A 268 -8.00 35.46 -17.00
N LEU A 269 -7.91 34.14 -16.88
CA LEU A 269 -6.68 33.43 -16.51
C LEU A 269 -6.26 32.44 -17.60
N PRO A 270 -4.95 32.30 -17.85
CA PRO A 270 -4.41 31.40 -18.87
C PRO A 270 -4.36 29.96 -18.36
N PHE A 271 -5.52 29.33 -18.15
CA PHE A 271 -5.57 27.93 -17.76
C PHE A 271 -5.05 27.02 -18.87
N SER A 272 -4.11 26.14 -18.53
CA SER A 272 -3.68 25.09 -19.45
C SER A 272 -4.83 24.11 -19.72
N LEU A 273 -4.76 23.40 -20.86
CA LEU A 273 -5.74 22.36 -21.18
C LEU A 273 -5.85 21.32 -20.06
N GLN A 274 -4.71 20.90 -19.51
CA GLN A 274 -4.65 19.96 -18.40
C GLN A 274 -5.37 20.50 -17.15
N GLN A 275 -5.20 21.78 -16.81
CA GLN A 275 -5.90 22.39 -15.67
C GLN A 275 -7.41 22.44 -15.91
N GLN A 276 -7.86 22.80 -17.13
CA GLN A 276 -9.28 22.82 -17.48
C GLN A 276 -9.91 21.42 -17.41
N GLN A 277 -9.19 20.40 -17.86
CA GLN A 277 -9.60 19.00 -17.75
C GLN A 277 -9.69 18.54 -16.28
N GLN A 278 -8.71 18.90 -15.44
CA GLN A 278 -8.76 18.58 -14.00
C GLN A 278 -9.90 19.28 -13.27
N ILE A 279 -10.20 20.54 -13.60
CA ILE A 279 -11.34 21.28 -13.05
C ILE A 279 -12.64 20.58 -13.49
N THR A 280 -12.80 20.33 -14.79
CA THR A 280 -13.96 19.62 -15.36
C THR A 280 -14.20 18.29 -14.69
N PHE A 281 -13.14 17.48 -14.52
CA PHE A 281 -13.21 16.20 -13.82
C PHE A 281 -13.72 16.36 -12.38
N LYS A 282 -13.14 17.28 -11.59
CA LYS A 282 -13.56 17.50 -10.20
C LYS A 282 -14.97 18.06 -10.10
N PHE A 283 -15.37 18.90 -11.05
CA PHE A 283 -16.69 19.50 -11.09
C PHE A 283 -17.75 18.44 -11.39
N ALA A 284 -17.56 17.67 -12.46
CA ALA A 284 -18.43 16.56 -12.81
C ALA A 284 -18.61 15.59 -11.63
N LEU A 285 -17.53 15.19 -10.98
CA LEU A 285 -17.57 14.29 -9.82
C LEU A 285 -18.35 14.88 -8.65
N ALA A 286 -18.07 16.14 -8.26
CA ALA A 286 -18.72 16.78 -7.13
C ALA A 286 -20.22 17.00 -7.38
N LEU A 287 -20.57 17.52 -8.56
CA LEU A 287 -21.95 17.79 -8.98
C LEU A 287 -22.78 16.50 -9.04
N ALA A 288 -22.25 15.45 -9.67
CA ALA A 288 -22.93 14.15 -9.76
C ALA A 288 -23.14 13.53 -8.37
N SER A 289 -22.15 13.62 -7.48
CA SER A 289 -22.26 13.12 -6.11
C SER A 289 -23.32 13.84 -5.27
N LYS A 290 -23.56 15.12 -5.56
CA LYS A 290 -24.55 15.97 -4.89
C LYS A 290 -25.93 15.98 -5.57
N ASN A 291 -26.12 15.21 -6.64
CA ASN A 291 -27.33 15.23 -7.46
C ASN A 291 -27.68 16.64 -7.98
N HIS A 292 -26.67 17.38 -8.43
CA HIS A 292 -26.85 18.73 -8.95
C HIS A 292 -27.43 18.72 -10.37
N LEU A 293 -28.26 19.71 -10.72
CA LEU A 293 -28.89 19.80 -12.05
C LEU A 293 -27.87 19.86 -13.21
N ASP A 294 -26.74 20.53 -12.99
CA ASP A 294 -25.65 20.62 -13.97
C ASP A 294 -24.76 19.35 -14.08
N ALA A 295 -24.98 18.31 -13.26
CA ALA A 295 -24.12 17.13 -13.22
C ALA A 295 -23.96 16.47 -14.60
N ALA A 296 -25.07 16.22 -15.29
CA ALA A 296 -25.07 15.60 -16.62
C ALA A 296 -24.25 16.41 -17.63
N ALA A 297 -24.40 17.73 -17.62
CA ALA A 297 -23.70 18.64 -18.53
C ALA A 297 -22.19 18.67 -18.26
N TRP A 298 -21.75 18.59 -17.00
CA TRP A 298 -20.33 18.52 -16.67
C TRP A 298 -19.72 17.15 -16.92
N LEU A 299 -20.47 16.08 -16.63
CA LEU A 299 -20.08 14.71 -16.93
C LEU A 299 -19.84 14.48 -18.42
N ALA A 300 -20.63 15.10 -19.29
CA ALA A 300 -20.47 15.02 -20.74
C ALA A 300 -19.20 15.73 -21.27
N LYS A 301 -18.60 16.65 -20.49
CA LYS A 301 -17.37 17.38 -20.84
C LYS A 301 -16.09 16.64 -20.45
N VAL A 302 -16.19 15.57 -19.67
CA VAL A 302 -15.00 14.84 -19.21
C VAL A 302 -14.43 14.02 -20.36
N ASP A 303 -13.13 14.22 -20.63
CA ASP A 303 -12.37 13.42 -21.59
C ASP A 303 -12.47 11.92 -21.23
N GLU A 304 -12.69 11.07 -22.24
CA GLU A 304 -12.82 9.63 -22.08
C GLU A 304 -11.60 9.01 -21.38
N ASN A 305 -10.41 9.59 -21.58
CA ASN A 305 -9.16 9.13 -20.95
C ASN A 305 -9.10 9.40 -19.45
N LEU A 306 -9.99 10.25 -18.91
CA LEU A 306 -10.05 10.60 -17.49
C LEU A 306 -11.09 9.79 -16.71
N PHE A 307 -11.74 8.80 -17.34
CA PHE A 307 -12.68 7.90 -16.67
C PHE A 307 -11.96 6.95 -15.70
N THR A 308 -11.89 7.39 -14.44
CA THR A 308 -11.54 6.55 -13.29
C THR A 308 -12.74 5.71 -12.85
N SER A 309 -12.51 4.62 -12.10
CA SER A 309 -13.59 3.79 -11.54
C SER A 309 -14.65 4.60 -10.79
N ASN A 310 -14.21 5.59 -9.99
CA ASN A 310 -15.10 6.48 -9.25
C ASN A 310 -15.90 7.40 -10.17
N LEU A 311 -15.27 8.01 -11.19
CA LEU A 311 -16.01 8.86 -12.13
C LEU A 311 -17.01 8.04 -12.93
N THR A 312 -16.62 6.86 -13.44
CA THR A 312 -17.56 5.97 -14.15
C THR A 312 -18.76 5.64 -13.28
N GLN A 313 -18.53 5.38 -11.99
CA GLN A 313 -19.63 5.13 -11.06
C GLN A 313 -20.62 6.29 -11.01
N TRP A 314 -20.16 7.52 -10.85
CA TRP A 314 -21.04 8.68 -10.83
C TRP A 314 -21.66 9.00 -12.20
N TYR A 315 -20.91 8.78 -13.29
CA TYR A 315 -21.40 8.99 -14.66
C TYR A 315 -22.60 8.10 -14.99
N ILE A 316 -22.55 6.83 -14.57
CA ILE A 316 -23.64 5.88 -14.77
C ILE A 316 -24.73 6.05 -13.70
N THR A 317 -24.37 6.34 -12.45
CA THR A 317 -25.34 6.60 -11.36
C THR A 317 -26.24 7.78 -11.70
N ASP A 318 -25.66 8.86 -12.23
CA ASP A 318 -26.40 10.04 -12.70
C ASP A 318 -27.43 9.65 -13.77
N ALA A 319 -27.02 8.87 -14.78
CA ALA A 319 -27.94 8.38 -15.81
C ALA A 319 -29.00 7.40 -15.31
N LEU A 320 -28.71 6.65 -14.25
CA LEU A 320 -29.65 5.72 -13.62
C LEU A 320 -30.78 6.44 -12.87
N ARG A 321 -30.61 7.70 -12.48
CA ARG A 321 -31.64 8.47 -11.76
C ARG A 321 -32.88 8.71 -12.61
N ASP A 322 -32.68 9.05 -13.88
CA ASP A 322 -33.77 9.30 -14.83
C ASP A 322 -34.39 8.00 -15.39
N GLN A 323 -33.78 6.84 -15.08
CA GLN A 323 -34.16 5.52 -15.59
C GLN A 323 -34.31 5.43 -17.13
N ASN A 324 -33.69 6.37 -17.87
CA ASN A 324 -33.67 6.33 -19.32
C ASN A 324 -32.68 5.25 -19.79
N TRP A 325 -33.18 4.03 -19.94
CA TRP A 325 -32.39 2.85 -20.27
C TRP A 325 -31.67 2.94 -21.61
N GLN A 326 -32.22 3.67 -22.60
CA GLN A 326 -31.56 3.93 -23.87
C GLN A 326 -30.33 4.84 -23.70
N ASN A 327 -30.44 5.88 -22.86
CA ASN A 327 -29.32 6.74 -22.50
C ASN A 327 -28.26 5.98 -21.70
N ILE A 328 -28.67 5.18 -20.70
CA ILE A 328 -27.75 4.34 -19.91
C ILE A 328 -26.95 3.39 -20.81
N LYS A 329 -27.62 2.69 -21.73
CA LYS A 329 -26.98 1.81 -22.73
C LYS A 329 -25.93 2.57 -23.55
N THR A 330 -26.31 3.73 -24.08
CA THR A 330 -25.42 4.58 -24.89
C THR A 330 -24.20 5.03 -24.10
N LYS A 331 -24.40 5.46 -22.85
CA LYS A 331 -23.33 5.87 -21.93
C LYS A 331 -22.37 4.73 -21.61
N LEU A 332 -22.89 3.52 -21.35
CA LEU A 332 -22.06 2.34 -21.10
C LEU A 332 -21.21 1.96 -22.31
N LEU A 333 -21.75 2.10 -23.53
CA LEU A 333 -21.02 1.84 -24.77
C LEU A 333 -19.91 2.85 -25.07
N LYS A 334 -20.03 4.08 -24.54
CA LYS A 334 -19.01 5.14 -24.65
C LYS A 334 -17.87 5.01 -23.64
N LEU A 335 -18.00 4.16 -22.61
CA LEU A 335 -16.92 3.98 -21.63
C LEU A 335 -15.67 3.38 -22.31
N PRO A 336 -14.46 3.63 -21.79
CA PRO A 336 -13.27 2.94 -22.28
C PRO A 336 -13.42 1.42 -22.25
N LYS A 337 -12.87 0.70 -23.24
CA LYS A 337 -13.01 -0.76 -23.36
C LYS A 337 -12.50 -1.52 -22.13
N THR A 338 -11.48 -1.01 -21.46
CA THR A 338 -10.97 -1.58 -20.21
C THR A 338 -12.00 -1.52 -19.08
N VAL A 339 -12.75 -0.42 -19.00
CA VAL A 339 -13.81 -0.20 -18.01
C VAL A 339 -15.02 -1.09 -18.35
N GLN A 340 -15.43 -1.15 -19.62
CA GLN A 340 -16.54 -2.00 -20.08
C GLN A 340 -16.38 -3.48 -19.69
N LYS A 341 -15.14 -3.98 -19.56
CA LYS A 341 -14.84 -5.36 -19.17
C LYS A 341 -15.12 -5.69 -17.70
N SER A 342 -15.32 -4.69 -16.84
CA SER A 342 -15.61 -4.95 -15.43
C SER A 342 -17.02 -5.54 -15.26
N LEU A 343 -17.17 -6.48 -14.32
CA LEU A 343 -18.44 -7.18 -14.06
C LEU A 343 -19.58 -6.21 -13.69
N GLN A 344 -19.25 -5.10 -13.03
CA GLN A 344 -20.19 -4.02 -12.71
C GLN A 344 -20.87 -3.45 -13.95
N TRP A 345 -20.08 -3.05 -14.95
CA TRP A 345 -20.61 -2.39 -16.14
C TRP A 345 -21.23 -3.38 -17.11
N GLN A 346 -20.74 -4.61 -17.14
CA GLN A 346 -21.42 -5.70 -17.86
C GLN A 346 -22.81 -5.99 -17.30
N TYR A 347 -22.99 -5.93 -15.97
CA TYR A 347 -24.29 -6.12 -15.34
C TYR A 347 -25.27 -5.02 -15.74
N TRP A 348 -24.87 -3.75 -15.58
CA TRP A 348 -25.71 -2.62 -15.97
C TRP A 348 -26.00 -2.57 -17.47
N TYR A 349 -25.06 -3.03 -18.29
CA TYR A 349 -25.27 -3.16 -19.73
C TYR A 349 -26.29 -4.25 -20.06
N GLY A 350 -26.17 -5.43 -19.46
CA GLY A 350 -27.16 -6.51 -19.58
C GLY A 350 -28.57 -6.04 -19.15
N ARG A 351 -28.66 -5.33 -18.03
CA ARG A 351 -29.91 -4.70 -17.56
C ARG A 351 -30.47 -3.68 -18.56
N SER A 352 -29.62 -2.83 -19.14
CA SER A 352 -30.06 -1.85 -20.13
C SER A 352 -30.57 -2.49 -21.42
N LEU A 353 -29.97 -3.59 -21.87
CA LEU A 353 -30.41 -4.34 -23.05
C LEU A 353 -31.83 -4.90 -22.84
N LEU A 354 -32.07 -5.53 -21.69
CA LEU A 354 -33.39 -6.07 -21.36
C LEU A 354 -34.45 -4.96 -21.28
N ALA A 355 -34.11 -3.84 -20.66
CA ALA A 355 -35.02 -2.71 -20.53
C ALA A 355 -35.29 -1.98 -21.86
N THR A 356 -34.43 -2.15 -22.87
CA THR A 356 -34.64 -1.64 -24.24
C THR A 356 -35.11 -2.73 -25.22
N ASN A 357 -35.73 -3.80 -24.71
CA ASN A 357 -36.31 -4.90 -25.48
C ASN A 357 -35.30 -5.76 -26.31
N GLU A 358 -34.00 -5.67 -26.02
CA GLU A 358 -32.96 -6.53 -26.61
C GLU A 358 -32.78 -7.81 -25.77
N LEU A 359 -33.86 -8.60 -25.68
CA LEU A 359 -34.00 -9.68 -24.71
C LEU A 359 -32.92 -10.77 -24.85
N VAL A 360 -32.57 -11.17 -26.07
CA VAL A 360 -31.59 -12.25 -26.33
C VAL A 360 -30.21 -11.84 -25.83
N ALA A 361 -29.72 -10.66 -26.25
CA ALA A 361 -28.41 -10.16 -25.88
C ALA A 361 -28.30 -9.86 -24.37
N GLY A 362 -29.34 -9.27 -23.79
CA GLY A 362 -29.39 -8.98 -22.36
C GLY A 362 -29.37 -10.23 -21.49
N ASN A 363 -30.18 -11.24 -21.86
CA ASN A 363 -30.19 -12.52 -21.16
C ASN A 363 -28.86 -13.25 -21.28
N LEU A 364 -28.25 -13.30 -22.47
CA LEU A 364 -26.93 -13.91 -22.65
C LEU A 364 -25.90 -13.28 -21.70
N ARG A 365 -25.84 -11.94 -21.66
CA ARG A 365 -24.89 -11.20 -20.82
C ARG A 365 -25.09 -11.47 -19.33
N LEU A 366 -26.33 -11.44 -18.84
CA LEU A 366 -26.61 -11.70 -17.42
C LEU A 366 -26.38 -13.18 -17.07
N ASN A 367 -26.60 -14.11 -17.99
CA ASN A 367 -26.30 -15.52 -17.77
C ASN A 367 -24.80 -15.79 -17.62
N GLU A 368 -23.96 -15.17 -18.47
CA GLU A 368 -22.50 -15.24 -18.33
C GLU A 368 -22.05 -14.71 -16.96
N LEU A 369 -22.59 -13.57 -16.53
CA LEU A 369 -22.27 -12.96 -15.24
C LEU A 369 -22.70 -13.82 -14.05
N ALA A 370 -23.86 -14.48 -14.14
CA ALA A 370 -24.40 -15.33 -13.08
C ALA A 370 -23.47 -16.51 -12.72
N LEU A 371 -22.53 -16.87 -13.60
CA LEU A 371 -21.51 -17.89 -13.34
C LEU A 371 -20.34 -17.41 -12.45
N SER A 372 -20.26 -16.11 -12.16
CA SER A 372 -19.14 -15.52 -11.41
C SER A 372 -19.42 -15.42 -9.91
N ARG A 373 -18.47 -15.82 -9.07
CA ARG A 373 -18.51 -15.59 -7.61
C ARG A 373 -18.14 -14.14 -7.26
N HIS A 374 -19.01 -13.22 -7.66
CA HIS A 374 -18.83 -11.77 -7.47
C HIS A 374 -20.18 -11.11 -7.17
N TYR A 375 -20.19 -9.96 -6.49
CA TYR A 375 -21.42 -9.22 -6.16
C TYR A 375 -22.37 -9.07 -7.36
N TYR A 376 -21.85 -8.60 -8.50
CA TYR A 376 -22.64 -8.46 -9.74
C TYR A 376 -23.03 -9.78 -10.40
N GLY A 377 -22.30 -10.87 -10.14
CA GLY A 377 -22.72 -12.21 -10.56
C GLY A 377 -23.91 -12.70 -9.75
N PHE A 378 -23.91 -12.48 -8.43
CA PHE A 378 -25.07 -12.76 -7.59
C PHE A 378 -26.28 -11.89 -7.92
N LEU A 379 -26.08 -10.61 -8.24
CA LEU A 379 -27.18 -9.75 -8.73
C LEU A 379 -27.74 -10.24 -10.07
N ALA A 380 -26.90 -10.71 -10.99
CA ALA A 380 -27.35 -11.28 -12.25
C ALA A 380 -28.13 -12.58 -12.05
N ALA A 381 -27.64 -13.49 -11.20
CA ALA A 381 -28.33 -14.73 -10.83
C ALA A 381 -29.70 -14.43 -10.19
N SER A 382 -29.73 -13.51 -9.22
CA SER A 382 -30.97 -13.07 -8.55
C SER A 382 -31.97 -12.47 -9.56
N TYR A 383 -31.52 -11.60 -10.45
CA TYR A 383 -32.37 -11.00 -11.47
C TYR A 383 -32.97 -12.05 -12.43
N LEU A 384 -32.18 -13.05 -12.80
CA LEU A 384 -32.60 -14.17 -13.64
C LEU A 384 -33.35 -15.28 -12.88
N LYS A 385 -33.58 -15.13 -11.57
CA LYS A 385 -34.16 -16.15 -10.68
C LYS A 385 -33.41 -17.50 -10.75
N LYS A 386 -32.08 -17.45 -10.88
CA LYS A 386 -31.18 -18.61 -10.88
C LYS A 386 -30.48 -18.77 -9.54
N PRO A 387 -30.07 -20.00 -9.16
CA PRO A 387 -29.24 -20.19 -7.98
C PRO A 387 -27.90 -19.44 -8.12
N ALA A 388 -27.39 -18.95 -7.00
CA ALA A 388 -26.08 -18.30 -6.94
C ALA A 388 -24.95 -19.30 -7.23
N ASN A 389 -23.95 -18.90 -8.01
CA ASN A 389 -22.76 -19.71 -8.26
C ASN A 389 -21.62 -19.29 -7.31
N PHE A 390 -21.28 -20.15 -6.36
CA PHE A 390 -20.19 -19.91 -5.40
C PHE A 390 -18.81 -20.28 -5.92
N GLN A 391 -18.72 -20.87 -7.13
CA GLN A 391 -17.49 -21.41 -7.72
C GLN A 391 -16.69 -22.24 -6.70
N ASP A 392 -17.40 -23.11 -5.98
CA ASP A 392 -16.81 -23.96 -4.95
C ASP A 392 -16.08 -25.13 -5.61
N ILE A 393 -14.78 -24.92 -5.84
CA ILE A 393 -13.88 -25.92 -6.41
C ILE A 393 -12.77 -26.13 -5.38
N PRO A 394 -12.89 -27.17 -4.53
CA PRO A 394 -11.90 -27.46 -3.51
C PRO A 394 -10.50 -27.66 -4.11
N LEU A 395 -9.51 -27.01 -3.51
CA LEU A 395 -8.12 -27.19 -3.90
C LEU A 395 -7.62 -28.56 -3.43
N VAL A 396 -7.28 -29.44 -4.36
CA VAL A 396 -6.54 -30.67 -4.06
C VAL A 396 -5.08 -30.31 -3.83
N VAL A 397 -4.56 -30.65 -2.66
CA VAL A 397 -3.16 -30.40 -2.25
C VAL A 397 -2.49 -31.76 -2.07
N SER A 398 -1.37 -31.99 -2.76
CA SER A 398 -0.61 -33.23 -2.62
C SER A 398 0.16 -33.29 -1.30
N VAL A 399 0.60 -34.48 -0.90
CA VAL A 399 1.44 -34.68 0.29
C VAL A 399 2.76 -33.91 0.15
N ASP A 400 3.35 -33.90 -1.05
CA ASP A 400 4.59 -33.18 -1.33
C ASP A 400 4.41 -31.66 -1.26
N GLU A 401 3.32 -31.14 -1.81
CA GLU A 401 2.96 -29.72 -1.73
C GLU A 401 2.79 -29.28 -0.27
N ARG A 402 2.12 -30.10 0.55
CA ARG A 402 1.98 -29.85 1.99
C ARG A 402 3.33 -29.88 2.69
N ALA A 403 4.15 -30.90 2.44
CA ALA A 403 5.46 -31.03 3.05
C ALA A 403 6.39 -29.87 2.67
N TRP A 404 6.28 -29.36 1.44
CA TRP A 404 7.03 -28.18 1.00
C TRP A 404 6.66 -26.93 1.81
N VAL A 405 5.37 -26.68 2.07
CA VAL A 405 4.92 -25.56 2.93
C VAL A 405 5.48 -25.72 4.35
N THR A 406 5.29 -26.88 4.97
CA THR A 406 5.68 -27.10 6.37
C THR A 406 7.20 -27.17 6.56
N LYS A 407 7.97 -27.47 5.52
CA LYS A 407 9.44 -27.45 5.56
C LYS A 407 10.04 -26.08 5.31
N SER A 408 9.30 -25.13 4.73
CA SER A 408 9.80 -23.77 4.47
C SER A 408 10.21 -23.05 5.77
N PRO A 409 11.45 -22.55 5.89
CA PRO A 409 11.90 -21.82 7.08
C PRO A 409 11.06 -20.57 7.38
N GLU A 410 10.68 -19.78 6.36
CA GLU A 410 9.83 -18.60 6.52
C GLU A 410 8.43 -18.98 7.01
N ALA A 411 7.82 -20.02 6.42
CA ALA A 411 6.50 -20.48 6.84
C ALA A 411 6.53 -20.99 8.29
N LYS A 412 7.54 -21.78 8.66
CA LYS A 412 7.76 -22.22 10.05
C LYS A 412 7.84 -21.04 11.02
N ARG A 413 8.61 -19.98 10.69
CA ARG A 413 8.67 -18.77 11.52
C ARG A 413 7.31 -18.10 11.64
N ALA A 414 6.56 -17.99 10.55
CA ALA A 414 5.22 -17.41 10.57
C ALA A 414 4.27 -18.20 11.48
N PHE A 415 4.24 -19.53 11.38
CA PHE A 415 3.42 -20.40 12.21
C PHE A 415 3.82 -20.36 13.68
N GLU A 416 5.12 -20.43 13.99
CA GLU A 416 5.59 -20.35 15.38
C GLU A 416 5.28 -18.99 16.02
N LEU A 417 5.46 -17.89 15.28
CA LEU A 417 5.06 -16.56 15.75
C LEU A 417 3.55 -16.45 15.97
N PHE A 418 2.74 -17.08 15.11
CA PHE A 418 1.29 -17.12 15.27
C PHE A 418 0.91 -17.89 16.54
N ALA A 419 1.50 -19.07 16.75
CA ALA A 419 1.22 -19.94 17.88
C ALA A 419 1.52 -19.27 19.24
N ILE A 420 2.51 -18.37 19.31
CA ILE A 420 2.82 -17.58 20.52
C ILE A 420 2.13 -16.20 20.56
N GLY A 421 1.13 -15.96 19.70
CA GLY A 421 0.31 -14.74 19.70
C GLY A 421 1.00 -13.49 19.14
N ARG A 422 2.10 -13.63 18.39
CA ARG A 422 2.85 -12.52 17.78
C ARG A 422 2.36 -12.22 16.35
N PHE A 423 1.06 -11.97 16.20
CA PHE A 423 0.37 -11.87 14.90
C PHE A 423 0.97 -10.86 13.92
N TYR A 424 1.49 -9.73 14.41
CA TYR A 424 2.15 -8.74 13.55
C TYR A 424 3.42 -9.30 12.89
N HIS A 425 4.27 -9.98 13.66
CA HIS A 425 5.50 -10.58 13.14
C HIS A 425 5.19 -11.80 12.28
N ALA A 426 4.21 -12.63 12.69
CA ALA A 426 3.73 -13.76 11.89
C ALA A 426 3.28 -13.30 10.50
N ARG A 427 2.48 -12.24 10.43
CA ARG A 427 2.02 -11.66 9.16
C ARG A 427 3.15 -11.10 8.30
N LYS A 428 4.20 -10.56 8.91
CA LYS A 428 5.39 -10.10 8.16
C LYS A 428 6.14 -11.26 7.50
N GLU A 429 6.41 -12.33 8.24
CA GLU A 429 7.06 -13.54 7.70
C GLU A 429 6.19 -14.17 6.61
N TRP A 430 4.88 -14.30 6.88
CA TRP A 430 3.93 -14.84 5.91
C TRP A 430 3.89 -14.01 4.62
N ASN A 431 3.72 -12.70 4.71
CA ASN A 431 3.66 -11.83 3.52
C ASN A 431 4.99 -11.79 2.76
N TYR A 432 6.12 -11.78 3.47
CA TYR A 432 7.44 -11.87 2.86
C TYR A 432 7.59 -13.18 2.08
N TRP A 433 7.22 -14.30 2.69
CA TRP A 433 7.27 -15.61 2.03
C TRP A 433 6.33 -15.67 0.81
N LEU A 434 5.06 -15.29 0.97
CA LEU A 434 4.07 -15.26 -0.12
C LEU A 434 4.52 -14.38 -1.30
N SER A 435 5.30 -13.32 -1.06
CA SER A 435 5.79 -12.46 -2.15
C SER A 435 6.70 -13.19 -3.14
N LYS A 436 7.33 -14.30 -2.71
CA LYS A 436 8.22 -15.14 -3.53
C LYS A 436 7.48 -16.26 -4.26
N LEU A 437 6.20 -16.46 -3.95
CA LEU A 437 5.43 -17.62 -4.42
C LEU A 437 4.64 -17.32 -5.69
N ASN A 438 4.52 -18.33 -6.55
CA ASN A 438 3.62 -18.32 -7.70
C ASN A 438 2.14 -18.49 -7.27
N LYS A 439 1.22 -18.42 -8.24
CA LYS A 439 -0.23 -18.49 -7.95
C LYS A 439 -0.65 -19.82 -7.31
N ARG A 440 -0.12 -20.96 -7.79
CA ARG A 440 -0.45 -22.29 -7.26
C ARG A 440 0.06 -22.45 -5.84
N GLU A 441 1.32 -22.07 -5.61
CA GLU A 441 1.97 -22.10 -4.30
C GLU A 441 1.23 -21.26 -3.26
N LYS A 442 0.73 -20.06 -3.63
CA LYS A 442 -0.08 -19.23 -2.73
C LYS A 442 -1.38 -19.91 -2.30
N LEU A 443 -2.04 -20.62 -3.22
CA LEU A 443 -3.27 -21.35 -2.92
C LEU A 443 -2.99 -22.52 -1.98
N VAL A 444 -1.94 -23.30 -2.27
CA VAL A 444 -1.47 -24.40 -1.42
C VAL A 444 -1.12 -23.89 -0.01
N ALA A 445 -0.31 -22.84 0.08
CA ALA A 445 0.07 -22.20 1.34
C ALA A 445 -1.15 -21.76 2.15
N SER A 446 -2.12 -21.12 1.50
CA SER A 446 -3.36 -20.65 2.15
C SER A 446 -4.20 -21.81 2.68
N LYS A 447 -4.33 -22.89 1.89
CA LYS A 447 -5.06 -24.10 2.28
C LYS A 447 -4.41 -24.79 3.47
N VAL A 448 -3.09 -24.98 3.42
CA VAL A 448 -2.33 -25.58 4.52
C VAL A 448 -2.41 -24.72 5.79
N ALA A 449 -2.27 -23.40 5.68
CA ALA A 449 -2.40 -22.50 6.83
C ALA A 449 -3.76 -22.58 7.50
N ASN A 450 -4.85 -22.63 6.72
CA ASN A 450 -6.22 -22.77 7.24
C ASN A 450 -6.47 -24.12 7.94
N GLU A 451 -5.63 -25.12 7.72
CA GLU A 451 -5.74 -26.44 8.37
C GLU A 451 -4.86 -26.55 9.62
N MET A 452 -3.86 -25.67 9.76
CA MET A 452 -2.87 -25.69 10.85
C MET A 452 -3.15 -24.67 11.96
N VAL A 453 -3.97 -23.66 11.65
CA VAL A 453 -4.32 -22.52 12.51
C VAL A 453 -5.83 -22.52 12.73
#